data_AF-A0A4R3KDF4-F1
#
_entry.id   AF-A0A4R3KDF4-F1
#
_cell.length_a   1.000
_cell.length_b   1.000
_cell.length_c   1.000
_cell.angle_alpha   90.00
_cell.angle_beta   90.00
_cell.angle_gamma   90.00
#
_symmetry.space_group_name_H-M   'P 1'
#
loop_
_entity.id
_entity.type
_entity.pdbx_description
1 polymer ?
#
loop_
_entity_poly.entity_id
_entity_poly.type
_entity_poly.pdbx_seq_one_letter_code
_entity_poly.pdbx_strand_id
1 'polypeptide(L)'
;FSVVPRKHGKEVGRMLKAIHAQEDKAAALEKAELVAKKLRMMKLKKTADKLLDEIAETLTYMDFPEEHWKKIRTNNAIERLNREIRRRTRVIGTFPDGESALMLVCARLRHVVSTQWGAKKYMDMKHLYECGTETILG
;
A
#
# COMPACT_ATOMS: atom_id res chain seq x y z
N PHE A 1 -2.02 13.02 -2.91
CA PHE A 1 -3.17 13.69 -2.25
C PHE A 1 -3.03 15.22 -2.21
N SER A 2 -2.66 15.88 -3.31
CA SER A 2 -2.53 17.36 -3.36
C SER A 2 -3.90 18.08 -3.41
N VAL A 3 -4.93 17.41 -3.91
CA VAL A 3 -6.28 17.97 -4.13
C VAL A 3 -7.19 17.99 -2.89
N VAL A 4 -6.79 17.32 -1.80
CA VAL A 4 -7.61 17.26 -0.56
C VAL A 4 -7.22 18.40 0.38
N PRO A 5 -8.13 19.30 0.76
CA PRO A 5 -7.85 20.32 1.76
C PRO A 5 -7.45 19.70 3.10
N ARG A 6 -6.40 20.24 3.75
CA ARG A 6 -5.86 19.71 5.02
C ARG A 6 -6.94 19.51 6.09
N LYS A 7 -7.92 20.41 6.17
CA LYS A 7 -9.07 20.36 7.09
C LYS A 7 -9.87 19.05 6.99
N HIS A 8 -10.04 18.51 5.78
CA HIS A 8 -10.84 17.31 5.54
C HIS A 8 -9.98 16.03 5.41
N GLY A 9 -8.66 16.12 5.48
CA GLY A 9 -7.76 15.00 5.24
C GLY A 9 -8.04 13.78 6.13
N LYS A 10 -8.32 14.00 7.43
CA LYS A 10 -8.65 12.91 8.37
C LYS A 10 -9.96 12.22 8.01
N GLU A 11 -10.96 12.97 7.56
CA GLU A 11 -12.27 12.44 7.19
C GLU A 11 -12.21 11.67 5.87
N VAL A 12 -11.61 12.28 4.83
CA VAL A 12 -11.38 11.62 3.54
C VAL A 12 -10.55 10.35 3.72
N GLY A 13 -9.51 10.39 4.55
CA GLY A 13 -8.72 9.20 4.86
C GLY A 13 -9.53 8.06 5.51
N ARG A 14 -10.55 8.37 6.33
CA ARG A 14 -11.47 7.34 6.86
C ARG A 14 -12.38 6.76 5.77
N MET A 15 -12.88 7.60 4.87
CA MET A 15 -13.70 7.16 3.75
C MET A 15 -12.93 6.22 2.81
N LEU A 16 -11.69 6.56 2.48
CA LEU A 16 -10.82 5.70 1.67
C LEU A 16 -10.55 4.35 2.36
N LYS A 17 -10.29 4.36 3.67
CA LYS A 17 -10.15 3.11 4.44
C LYS A 17 -11.40 2.24 4.39
N ALA A 18 -12.58 2.84 4.37
CA ALA A 18 -13.84 2.10 4.29
C ALA A 18 -14.04 1.43 2.92
N ILE A 19 -13.57 2.05 1.83
CA ILE A 19 -13.58 1.45 0.48
C ILE A 19 -12.68 0.21 0.45
N HIS A 20 -11.45 0.32 0.95
CA HIS A 20 -10.50 -0.80 0.97
C HIS A 20 -10.80 -1.88 2.01
N ALA A 21 -11.83 -1.69 2.84
CA ALA A 21 -12.28 -2.66 3.83
C ALA A 21 -13.49 -3.47 3.35
N GLN A 22 -13.92 -3.30 2.10
CA GLN A 22 -14.97 -4.14 1.52
C GLN A 22 -14.45 -5.54 1.22
N GLU A 23 -15.39 -6.50 1.23
CA GLU A 23 -15.14 -7.94 1.10
C GLU A 23 -14.82 -8.36 -0.34
N ASP A 24 -15.25 -7.58 -1.33
CA ASP A 24 -14.99 -7.84 -2.74
C ASP A 24 -14.79 -6.55 -3.55
N LYS A 25 -14.32 -6.72 -4.79
CA LYS A 25 -14.05 -5.62 -5.72
C LYS A 25 -15.31 -4.87 -6.15
N ALA A 26 -16.44 -5.55 -6.33
CA ALA A 26 -17.69 -4.93 -6.76
C ALA A 26 -18.26 -4.03 -5.64
N ALA A 27 -18.33 -4.54 -4.42
CA ALA A 27 -18.70 -3.81 -3.21
C ALA A 27 -17.75 -2.63 -2.96
N ALA A 28 -16.43 -2.79 -3.20
CA ALA A 28 -15.48 -1.69 -3.12
C ALA A 28 -15.78 -0.58 -4.13
N LEU A 29 -16.13 -0.93 -5.38
CA LEU A 29 -16.51 0.03 -6.42
C LEU A 29 -17.81 0.76 -6.08
N GLU A 30 -18.85 0.03 -5.67
CA GLU A 30 -20.11 0.64 -5.21
C GLU A 30 -19.87 1.60 -4.03
N LYS A 31 -19.03 1.19 -3.08
CA LYS A 31 -18.65 2.05 -1.95
C LYS A 31 -17.91 3.29 -2.42
N ALA A 32 -17.04 3.17 -3.41
CA ALA A 32 -16.31 4.30 -3.98
C ALA A 32 -17.24 5.31 -4.62
N GLU A 33 -18.28 4.86 -5.35
CA GLU A 33 -19.31 5.75 -5.89
C GLU A 33 -20.08 6.49 -4.79
N LEU A 34 -20.48 5.79 -3.73
CA LEU A 34 -21.15 6.42 -2.58
C LEU A 34 -20.26 7.46 -1.90
N VAL A 35 -18.97 7.15 -1.73
CA VAL A 35 -17.99 8.10 -1.19
C VAL A 35 -17.82 9.29 -2.13
N ALA A 36 -17.75 9.08 -3.44
CA ALA A 36 -17.66 10.17 -4.43
C ALA A 36 -18.88 11.10 -4.38
N LYS A 37 -20.09 10.54 -4.29
CA LYS A 37 -21.33 11.32 -4.08
C LYS A 37 -21.25 12.15 -2.79
N LYS A 38 -20.78 11.56 -1.69
CA LYS A 38 -20.58 12.26 -0.41
C LYS A 38 -19.54 13.38 -0.51
N LEU A 39 -18.43 13.14 -1.19
CA LEU A 39 -17.38 14.16 -1.41
C LEU A 39 -17.90 15.33 -2.25
N ARG A 40 -18.74 15.07 -3.25
CA ARG A 40 -19.41 16.13 -4.03
C ARG A 40 -20.34 16.98 -3.16
N MET A 41 -21.14 16.37 -2.28
CA MET A 41 -21.99 17.10 -1.32
C MET A 41 -21.17 17.98 -0.36
N MET A 42 -19.97 17.53 0.01
CA MET A 42 -19.02 18.30 0.82
C MET A 42 -18.28 19.41 0.05
N LYS A 43 -18.67 19.69 -1.21
CA LYS A 43 -18.01 20.65 -2.12
C LYS A 43 -16.56 20.28 -2.46
N LEU A 44 -16.19 19.01 -2.35
CA LEU A 44 -14.86 18.48 -2.68
C LEU A 44 -14.83 17.82 -4.07
N LYS A 45 -15.32 18.52 -5.10
CA LYS A 45 -15.48 17.97 -6.46
C LYS A 45 -14.18 17.39 -7.03
N LYS A 46 -13.06 18.13 -6.93
CA LYS A 46 -11.74 17.67 -7.40
C LYS A 46 -11.26 16.38 -6.72
N THR A 47 -11.61 16.18 -5.45
CA THR A 47 -11.28 14.95 -4.71
C THR A 47 -12.16 13.78 -5.16
N ALA A 48 -13.45 14.04 -5.41
CA ALA A 48 -14.38 13.03 -5.90
C ALA A 48 -14.00 12.54 -7.30
N ASP A 49 -13.67 13.47 -8.20
CA ASP A 49 -13.30 13.13 -9.58
C ASP A 49 -11.99 12.31 -9.60
N LYS A 50 -10.95 12.77 -8.89
CA LYS A 50 -9.70 12.01 -8.75
C LYS A 50 -9.89 10.63 -8.10
N LEU A 51 -10.82 10.49 -7.16
CA LEU A 51 -11.14 9.19 -6.57
C LEU A 51 -11.68 8.25 -7.65
N LEU A 52 -12.64 8.69 -8.46
CA LEU A 52 -13.25 7.87 -9.50
C LEU A 52 -12.26 7.52 -10.62
N ASP A 53 -11.36 8.44 -10.97
CA ASP A 53 -10.36 8.21 -12.00
C ASP A 53 -9.32 7.16 -11.57
N GLU A 54 -8.90 7.17 -10.30
CA GLU A 54 -7.83 6.30 -9.80
C GLU A 54 -8.34 5.02 -9.12
N ILE A 55 -9.65 4.89 -8.82
CA ILE A 55 -10.14 3.78 -8.00
C ILE A 55 -9.87 2.42 -8.63
N ALA A 56 -10.04 2.29 -9.95
CA ALA A 56 -9.86 1.03 -10.67
C ALA A 56 -8.44 0.48 -10.50
N GLU A 57 -7.43 1.34 -10.62
CA GLU A 57 -6.02 0.99 -10.41
C GLU A 57 -5.73 0.66 -8.94
N THR A 58 -6.36 1.38 -8.01
CA THR A 58 -6.12 1.13 -6.57
C THR A 58 -6.75 -0.16 -6.06
N LEU A 59 -7.73 -0.73 -6.78
CA LEU A 59 -8.42 -1.96 -6.40
C LEU A 59 -7.89 -3.20 -7.14
N THR A 60 -6.92 -3.08 -8.05
CA THR A 60 -6.35 -4.21 -8.81
C THR A 60 -5.79 -5.31 -7.90
N TYR A 61 -5.37 -4.99 -6.67
CA TYR A 61 -4.91 -6.01 -5.73
C TYR A 61 -6.02 -6.98 -5.29
N MET A 62 -7.29 -6.60 -5.43
CA MET A 62 -8.44 -7.45 -5.07
C MET A 62 -8.68 -8.58 -6.08
N ASP A 63 -7.98 -8.56 -7.22
CA ASP A 63 -7.99 -9.66 -8.20
C ASP A 63 -7.10 -10.84 -7.75
N PHE A 64 -6.39 -10.71 -6.63
CA PHE A 64 -5.59 -11.77 -6.01
C PHE A 64 -6.33 -12.40 -4.82
N PRO A 65 -5.85 -13.52 -4.25
CA PRO A 65 -6.41 -14.08 -3.02
C PRO A 65 -6.36 -13.10 -1.84
N GLU A 66 -7.37 -13.17 -0.96
CA GLU A 66 -7.53 -12.24 0.18
C GLU A 66 -6.30 -12.23 1.12
N GLU A 67 -5.67 -13.39 1.28
CA GLU A 67 -4.45 -13.57 2.09
C GLU A 67 -3.28 -12.71 1.60
N HIS A 68 -3.31 -12.31 0.32
CA HIS A 68 -2.28 -11.49 -0.31
C HIS A 68 -2.61 -10.00 -0.30
N TRP A 69 -3.88 -9.61 -0.14
CA TRP A 69 -4.32 -8.22 -0.27
C TRP A 69 -3.54 -7.25 0.61
N LYS A 70 -3.38 -7.59 1.89
CA LYS A 70 -2.65 -6.74 2.85
C LYS A 70 -1.19 -6.52 2.46
N LYS A 71 -0.56 -7.54 1.85
CA LYS A 71 0.85 -7.51 1.45
C LYS A 71 1.05 -6.72 0.17
N ILE A 72 0.15 -6.89 -0.81
CA ILE A 72 0.19 -6.14 -2.09
C ILE A 72 -0.15 -4.66 -1.83
N ARG A 73 -1.18 -4.38 -1.04
CA ARG A 73 -1.69 -3.02 -0.80
C ARG A 73 -0.73 -2.15 0.02
N THR A 74 0.12 -2.73 0.86
CA THR A 74 0.90 -1.94 1.82
C THR A 74 2.40 -2.11 1.64
N ASN A 75 3.12 -0.99 1.53
CA ASN A 75 4.57 -0.98 1.43
C ASN A 75 5.28 -0.92 2.79
N ASN A 76 4.64 -1.42 3.84
CA ASN A 76 5.06 -1.25 5.23
C ASN A 76 6.50 -1.75 5.50
N ALA A 77 6.88 -2.85 4.85
CA ALA A 77 8.19 -3.46 5.03
C ALA A 77 9.32 -2.56 4.48
N ILE A 78 9.17 -2.07 3.24
CA ILE A 78 10.16 -1.18 2.61
C ILE A 78 10.15 0.19 3.30
N GLU A 79 8.99 0.72 3.68
CA GLU A 79 8.93 1.97 4.45
C GLU A 79 9.67 1.87 5.80
N ARG A 80 9.50 0.75 6.51
CA ARG A 80 10.21 0.49 7.77
C ARG A 80 11.72 0.42 7.54
N LEU A 81 12.15 -0.26 6.49
CA LEU A 81 13.56 -0.35 6.09
C LEU A 81 14.13 1.04 5.75
N ASN A 82 13.46 1.81 4.90
CA ASN A 82 13.88 3.16 4.52
C ASN A 82 13.96 4.11 5.71
N ARG A 83 13.01 4.01 6.66
CA ARG A 83 13.03 4.80 7.89
C ARG A 83 14.24 4.45 8.76
N GLU A 84 14.59 3.17 8.85
CA GLU A 84 15.76 2.73 9.61
C GLU A 84 17.08 3.15 8.94
N ILE A 85 17.17 3.07 7.60
CA ILE A 85 18.31 3.60 6.85
C ILE A 85 18.48 5.09 7.14
N ARG A 86 17.42 5.89 7.00
CA ARG A 86 17.44 7.33 7.30
C ARG A 86 17.83 7.64 8.74
N ARG A 87 17.37 6.83 9.70
CA ARG A 87 17.73 7.00 11.12
C ARG A 87 19.23 6.78 11.34
N ARG A 88 19.81 5.75 10.73
CA ARG A 88 21.23 5.41 10.86
C ARG A 88 22.15 6.40 10.16
N THR A 89 21.78 6.85 8.97
CA THR A 89 22.56 7.85 8.23
C THR A 89 22.51 9.23 8.92
N ARG A 90 21.37 9.60 9.53
CA ARG A 90 21.24 10.87 10.26
C ARG A 90 22.20 10.99 11.45
N VAL A 91 22.53 9.89 12.13
CA VAL A 91 23.46 9.90 13.27
C VAL A 91 24.89 10.15 12.83
N ILE A 92 25.25 9.68 11.63
CA ILE A 92 26.61 9.81 11.08
C ILE A 92 26.86 11.25 10.60
N GLY A 93 25.83 11.95 10.16
CA GLY A 93 25.89 13.36 9.74
C GLY A 93 26.54 13.52 8.35
N THR A 94 27.82 13.15 8.23
CA THR A 94 28.62 13.27 7.01
C THR A 94 29.43 12.00 6.76
N PHE A 95 29.39 11.51 5.52
CA PHE A 95 30.20 10.36 5.11
C PHE A 95 31.49 10.83 4.44
N PRO A 96 32.61 10.10 4.62
CA PRO A 96 33.88 10.42 3.97
C PRO A 96 33.81 10.28 2.44
N ASP A 97 33.02 9.34 1.93
CA ASP A 97 32.74 9.14 0.51
C ASP A 97 31.38 8.45 0.29
N GLY A 98 30.96 8.34 -0.98
CA GLY A 98 29.71 7.67 -1.35
C GLY A 98 29.71 6.15 -1.11
N GLU A 99 30.87 5.51 -1.22
CA GLU A 99 31.03 4.06 -1.00
C GLU A 99 30.79 3.67 0.45
N SER A 100 31.23 4.51 1.38
CA SER A 100 31.02 4.35 2.83
C SER A 100 29.54 4.42 3.19
N ALA A 101 28.79 5.32 2.54
CA ALA A 101 27.34 5.39 2.68
C ALA A 101 26.65 4.16 2.09
N LEU A 102 27.07 3.73 0.90
CA LEU A 102 26.55 2.53 0.24
C LEU A 102 26.80 1.28 1.08
N MET A 103 28.00 1.11 1.63
CA MET A 103 28.39 -0.03 2.46
C MET A 103 27.47 -0.14 3.68
N LEU A 104 27.15 0.97 4.36
CA LEU A 104 26.23 0.96 5.49
C LEU A 104 24.82 0.51 5.09
N VAL A 105 24.31 1.01 3.96
CA VAL A 105 22.99 0.62 3.45
C VAL A 105 22.99 -0.86 3.11
N CYS A 106 24.00 -1.35 2.40
CA CYS A 106 24.18 -2.75 2.03
C CYS A 106 24.30 -3.66 3.25
N ALA A 107 25.09 -3.28 4.25
CA ALA A 107 25.19 -4.00 5.51
C ALA A 107 23.83 -4.09 6.22
N ARG A 108 23.05 -2.99 6.19
CA ARG A 108 21.71 -2.99 6.79
C ARG A 108 20.73 -3.89 6.03
N LEU A 109 20.73 -3.83 4.70
CA LEU A 109 19.92 -4.70 3.85
C LEU A 109 20.23 -6.17 4.11
N ARG A 110 21.51 -6.54 4.11
CA ARG A 110 21.96 -7.91 4.37
C ARG A 110 21.47 -8.42 5.73
N HIS A 111 21.58 -7.60 6.78
CA HIS A 111 21.06 -7.96 8.10
C HIS A 111 19.55 -8.16 8.09
N VAL A 112 18.77 -7.29 7.43
CA VAL A 112 17.30 -7.42 7.41
C VAL A 112 16.88 -8.68 6.66
N VAL A 113 17.55 -8.99 5.55
CA VAL A 113 17.34 -10.22 4.79
C VAL A 113 17.67 -11.45 5.64
N SER A 114 18.81 -11.48 6.32
CA SER A 114 19.21 -12.65 7.11
C SER A 114 18.38 -12.90 8.38
N THR A 115 17.64 -11.90 8.87
CA THR A 115 16.90 -12.00 10.14
C THR A 115 15.39 -11.96 9.97
N GLN A 116 14.86 -10.88 9.39
CA GLN A 116 13.43 -10.60 9.39
C GLN A 116 12.73 -11.11 8.14
N TRP A 117 13.38 -11.00 6.98
CA TRP A 117 12.75 -11.33 5.70
C TRP A 117 13.06 -12.75 5.24
N GLY A 118 14.25 -13.28 5.53
CA GLY A 118 14.66 -14.63 5.11
C GLY A 118 14.00 -15.76 5.90
N ALA A 119 13.42 -15.47 7.07
CA ALA A 119 12.85 -16.50 7.94
C ALA A 119 11.39 -16.88 7.60
N LYS A 120 10.68 -16.10 6.76
CA LYS A 120 9.24 -16.30 6.49
C LYS A 120 8.96 -16.22 4.99
N LYS A 121 8.10 -17.12 4.49
CA LYS A 121 7.52 -16.97 3.15
C LYS A 121 6.70 -15.69 3.10
N TYR A 122 7.15 -14.73 2.30
CA TYR A 122 6.48 -13.42 2.21
C TYR A 122 5.09 -13.55 1.59
N MET A 123 4.92 -14.30 0.50
CA MET A 123 3.63 -14.69 -0.08
C MET A 123 3.64 -16.21 -0.30
N ASP A 124 2.49 -16.87 -0.08
CA ASP A 124 2.38 -18.31 -0.34
C ASP A 124 1.75 -18.51 -1.71
N MET A 125 2.51 -19.12 -2.63
CA MET A 125 2.05 -19.33 -4.00
C MET A 125 0.89 -20.32 -4.08
N LYS A 126 0.66 -21.16 -3.05
CA LYS A 126 -0.46 -22.11 -3.01
C LYS A 126 -1.81 -21.44 -3.22
N HIS A 127 -2.05 -20.31 -2.56
CA HIS A 127 -3.31 -19.56 -2.69
C HIS A 127 -3.57 -19.07 -4.12
N LEU A 128 -2.53 -18.84 -4.93
CA LEU A 128 -2.70 -18.46 -6.34
C LEU A 128 -3.12 -19.66 -7.21
N TYR A 129 -2.61 -20.85 -6.91
CA TYR A 129 -2.95 -22.06 -7.66
C TYR A 129 -4.36 -22.57 -7.30
N GLU A 130 -4.77 -22.48 -6.05
CA GLU A 130 -6.11 -22.87 -5.57
C GLU A 130 -7.21 -21.95 -6.17
N CYS A 131 -6.93 -20.65 -6.26
CA CYS A 131 -7.82 -19.68 -6.91
C CYS A 131 -7.97 -19.91 -8.42
N GLY A 132 -6.89 -20.36 -9.10
CA GLY A 132 -6.93 -20.69 -10.53
C GLY A 132 -7.74 -21.94 -10.87
N THR A 133 -7.84 -22.91 -9.95
CA THR A 133 -8.62 -24.15 -10.16
C THR A 133 -10.12 -23.96 -10.03
N GLU A 134 -10.59 -23.02 -9.21
CA GLU A 134 -12.02 -22.70 -9.09
C GLU A 134 -12.56 -21.99 -10.34
N THR A 135 -11.73 -21.21 -11.03
CA THR A 135 -12.12 -20.49 -12.26
C THR A 135 -12.28 -21.41 -13.48
N ILE A 136 -11.75 -22.63 -13.45
CA ILE A 136 -11.80 -23.60 -14.57
C ILE A 136 -13.00 -24.57 -14.43
N LEU A 137 -13.63 -24.64 -13.25
CA LEU A 137 -14.72 -25.58 -12.95
C LEU A 137 -16.09 -24.93 -12.69
N GLY A 138 -16.23 -23.61 -12.87
CA GLY A 138 -17.50 -22.87 -12.82
C GLY A 138 -17.80 -22.15 -14.12
#